data_AF-A0A0G1L018-F1
#
_entry.id   AF-A0A0G1L018-F1
#
_cell.length_a   1.000
_cell.length_b   1.000
_cell.length_c   1.000
_cell.angle_alpha   90.00
_cell.angle_beta   90.00
_cell.angle_gamma   90.00
#
_symmetry.space_group_name_H-M   'P 1'
#
loop_
_entity.id
_entity.type
_entity.pdbx_description
1 polymer ?
#
loop_
_entity_poly.entity_id
_entity_poly.type
_entity_poly.pdbx_seq_one_letter_code
_entity_poly.pdbx_strand_id
1 'polypeptide(L)'
;MGKKAVIKENVSETLKEQEKIETNIKKSGGAAQSKKLESSKFYIASSYNNTLITVTDDKGNVLAWSSAGNLGFKGPRKATPYAATSIVDGLLQKLKKFDLGKVSIFVKGVGGGREAAVRALINNNLNIQVIRDVTPIAHNGPRKKKARRV
;
A
#
# COMPACT_ATOMS: atom_id res chain seq x y z
N MET A 1 31.70 -16.82 52.74
CA MET A 1 30.56 -16.34 51.93
C MET A 1 31.10 -15.42 50.85
N GLY A 2 31.15 -15.92 49.60
CA GLY A 2 31.94 -15.34 48.51
C GLY A 2 31.35 -14.04 47.95
N LYS A 3 32.21 -13.04 47.77
CA LYS A 3 31.89 -11.83 47.01
C LYS A 3 31.63 -12.23 45.55
N LYS A 4 30.40 -12.05 45.06
CA LYS A 4 30.11 -12.11 43.62
C LYS A 4 30.86 -10.98 42.93
N ALA A 5 31.79 -11.30 42.06
CA ALA A 5 32.34 -10.34 41.10
C ALA A 5 31.25 -10.06 40.07
N VAL A 6 30.71 -8.84 40.09
CA VAL A 6 29.85 -8.32 39.01
C VAL A 6 30.78 -7.97 37.86
N ILE A 7 30.70 -8.75 36.78
CA ILE A 7 31.38 -8.50 35.52
C ILE A 7 30.81 -7.20 34.97
N LYS A 8 31.59 -6.12 35.00
CA LYS A 8 31.28 -4.89 34.27
C LYS A 8 31.55 -5.17 32.79
N GLU A 9 30.51 -5.54 32.05
CA GLU A 9 30.59 -5.53 30.59
C GLU A 9 30.87 -4.10 30.12
N ASN A 10 31.92 -3.94 29.30
CA ASN A 10 32.34 -2.67 28.74
C ASN A 10 31.25 -2.11 27.84
N VAL A 11 30.43 -1.20 28.40
CA VAL A 11 29.40 -0.43 27.68
C VAL A 11 29.99 0.32 26.47
N SER A 12 31.28 0.67 26.52
CA SER A 12 31.98 1.36 25.43
C SER A 12 32.31 0.46 24.25
N GLU A 13 32.44 -0.85 24.45
CA GLU A 13 32.72 -1.81 23.38
C GLU A 13 31.42 -2.19 22.66
N THR A 14 30.32 -2.37 23.40
CA THR A 14 29.00 -2.63 22.83
C THR A 14 28.44 -1.45 22.04
N LEU A 15 28.67 -0.20 22.48
CA LEU A 15 28.30 1.00 21.71
C LEU A 15 29.08 1.11 20.39
N LYS A 16 30.38 0.81 20.41
CA LYS A 16 31.21 0.78 19.19
C LYS A 16 30.82 -0.34 18.25
N GLU A 17 30.35 -1.47 18.79
CA GLU A 17 29.83 -2.59 18.01
C GLU A 17 28.47 -2.25 17.39
N GLN A 18 27.60 -1.55 18.13
CA GLN A 18 26.33 -1.00 17.63
C GLN A 18 26.54 0.04 16.53
N GLU A 19 27.48 0.98 16.69
CA GLU A 19 27.84 1.96 15.66
C GLU A 19 28.43 1.30 14.41
N LYS A 20 29.23 0.25 14.57
CA LYS A 20 29.75 -0.56 13.47
C LYS A 20 28.65 -1.34 12.75
N ILE A 21 27.66 -1.86 13.48
CA ILE A 21 26.48 -2.52 12.91
C ILE A 21 25.61 -1.51 12.15
N GLU A 22 25.36 -0.33 12.71
CA GLU A 22 24.62 0.75 12.03
C GLU A 22 25.32 1.26 10.77
N THR A 23 26.64 1.42 10.82
CA THR A 23 27.43 1.83 9.65
C THR A 23 27.51 0.73 8.59
N ASN A 24 27.51 -0.55 8.98
CA ASN A 24 27.37 -1.67 8.05
C ASN A 24 25.96 -1.80 7.48
N ILE A 25 24.90 -1.49 8.24
CA ILE A 25 23.52 -1.41 7.71
C ILE A 25 23.42 -0.25 6.70
N LYS A 26 24.06 0.89 6.96
CA LYS A 26 24.15 2.02 6.02
C LYS A 26 24.99 1.73 4.78
N LYS A 27 26.05 0.91 4.88
CA LYS A 27 26.90 0.49 3.74
C LYS A 27 26.33 -0.67 2.92
N SER A 28 25.67 -1.64 3.57
CA SER A 28 25.00 -2.77 2.90
C SER A 28 23.62 -2.41 2.37
N GLY A 29 22.99 -1.38 2.94
CA GLY A 29 21.90 -0.62 2.34
C GLY A 29 22.39 0.28 1.22
N GLY A 30 23.12 -0.26 0.24
CA GLY A 30 23.29 0.39 -1.05
C GLY A 30 21.88 0.60 -1.61
N ALA A 31 21.34 1.81 -1.42
CA ALA A 31 20.01 2.16 -1.88
C ALA A 31 19.98 1.94 -3.39
N ALA A 32 19.38 0.82 -3.82
CA ALA A 32 19.05 0.61 -5.21
C ALA A 32 18.32 1.86 -5.67
N GLN A 33 18.95 2.59 -6.58
CA GLN A 33 18.58 3.94 -6.99
C GLN A 33 17.07 4.01 -7.16
N SER A 34 16.40 4.77 -6.28
CA SER A 34 14.94 4.83 -6.29
C SER A 34 14.52 5.38 -7.64
N LYS A 35 13.82 4.56 -8.43
CA LYS A 35 13.35 4.97 -9.74
C LYS A 35 12.32 6.08 -9.52
N LYS A 36 12.72 7.31 -9.81
CA LYS A 36 11.90 8.50 -9.62
C LYS A 36 10.84 8.57 -10.69
N LEU A 37 9.59 8.75 -10.29
CA LEU A 37 8.46 8.97 -11.19
C LEU A 37 7.99 10.41 -11.06
N GLU A 38 7.71 11.05 -12.20
CA GLU A 38 7.14 12.40 -12.21
C GLU A 38 5.68 12.39 -11.76
N SER A 39 4.92 11.39 -12.22
CA SER A 39 3.53 11.17 -11.82
C SER A 39 3.19 9.69 -11.78
N SER A 40 2.28 9.35 -10.87
CA SER A 40 1.75 8.01 -10.66
C SER A 40 0.23 8.02 -10.60
N LYS A 41 -0.39 6.94 -11.06
CA LYS A 41 -1.84 6.78 -11.10
C LYS A 41 -2.25 5.60 -10.25
N PHE A 42 -3.19 5.83 -9.32
CA PHE A 42 -3.78 4.82 -8.46
C PHE A 42 -5.16 4.48 -8.98
N TYR A 43 -5.36 3.23 -9.38
CA TYR A 43 -6.65 2.69 -9.77
C TYR A 43 -7.23 1.89 -8.61
N ILE A 44 -8.38 2.33 -8.10
CA ILE A 44 -9.13 1.66 -7.04
C ILE A 44 -10.36 1.02 -7.66
N ALA A 45 -10.37 -0.31 -7.76
CA ALA A 45 -11.54 -1.07 -8.18
C ALA A 45 -12.27 -1.61 -6.94
N SER A 46 -13.40 -0.99 -6.58
CA SER A 46 -14.21 -1.40 -5.44
C SER A 46 -15.51 -2.04 -5.91
N SER A 47 -15.59 -3.36 -5.74
CA SER A 47 -16.80 -4.17 -5.97
C SER A 47 -17.49 -4.49 -4.64
N TYR A 48 -18.69 -5.04 -4.69
CA TYR A 48 -19.41 -5.49 -3.48
C TYR A 48 -18.70 -6.60 -2.71
N ASN A 49 -17.81 -7.37 -3.35
CA ASN A 49 -17.20 -8.57 -2.75
C ASN A 49 -15.69 -8.42 -2.47
N ASN A 50 -15.05 -7.41 -3.04
CA ASN A 50 -13.61 -7.22 -2.97
C ASN A 50 -13.20 -5.80 -3.38
N THR A 51 -12.07 -5.34 -2.85
CA THR A 51 -11.38 -4.12 -3.27
C THR A 51 -9.99 -4.49 -3.82
N LEU A 52 -9.65 -3.93 -4.97
CA LEU A 52 -8.33 -4.07 -5.59
C LEU A 52 -7.75 -2.68 -5.83
N ILE A 53 -6.46 -2.51 -5.55
CA ILE A 53 -5.74 -1.27 -5.79
C ILE A 53 -4.51 -1.59 -6.64
N THR A 54 -4.34 -0.82 -7.71
CA THR A 54 -3.24 -0.96 -8.66
C THR A 54 -2.58 0.40 -8.85
N VAL A 55 -1.25 0.44 -8.76
CA VAL A 55 -0.45 1.63 -8.99
C VAL A 55 0.30 1.48 -10.29
N THR A 56 0.26 2.55 -11.07
CA THR A 56 0.84 2.59 -12.41
C THR A 56 1.63 3.87 -12.62
N ASP A 57 2.54 3.84 -13.60
CA ASP A 57 3.18 5.01 -14.17
C ASP A 57 2.17 5.83 -14.98
N ASP A 58 2.55 7.03 -15.41
CA ASP A 58 1.71 7.83 -16.32
C ASP A 58 1.35 7.09 -17.62
N LYS A 59 2.29 6.27 -18.13
CA LYS A 59 2.13 5.43 -19.33
C LYS A 59 1.23 4.20 -19.12
N GLY A 60 0.78 3.93 -17.89
CA GLY A 60 -0.08 2.79 -17.58
C GLY A 60 0.64 1.47 -17.25
N ASN A 61 1.97 1.49 -17.16
CA ASN A 61 2.74 0.32 -16.70
C ASN A 61 2.49 0.08 -15.20
N VAL A 62 2.20 -1.16 -14.80
CA VAL A 62 1.91 -1.50 -13.40
C VAL A 62 3.20 -1.61 -12.60
N LEU A 63 3.31 -0.82 -11.52
CA LEU A 63 4.40 -0.89 -10.55
C LEU A 63 4.12 -1.92 -9.46
N ALA A 64 2.95 -1.80 -8.84
CA ALA A 64 2.53 -2.66 -7.76
C ALA A 64 1.01 -2.76 -7.71
N TRP A 65 0.53 -3.88 -7.17
CA TRP A 65 -0.88 -4.09 -6.91
C TRP A 65 -1.08 -4.86 -5.61
N SER A 66 -2.27 -4.72 -5.04
CA SER A 66 -2.71 -5.47 -3.87
C SER A 66 -4.24 -5.59 -3.87
N SER A 67 -4.75 -6.59 -3.18
CA SER A 67 -6.18 -6.83 -3.01
C SER A 67 -6.46 -7.40 -1.62
N ALA A 68 -7.72 -7.41 -1.20
CA ALA A 68 -8.07 -7.96 0.12
C ALA A 68 -7.67 -9.44 0.25
N GLY A 69 -7.82 -10.21 -0.84
CA GLY A 69 -7.40 -11.61 -0.87
C GLY A 69 -5.89 -11.80 -0.76
N ASN A 70 -5.09 -10.90 -1.36
CA ASN A 70 -3.62 -10.95 -1.30
C ASN A 70 -3.09 -10.75 0.14
N LEU A 71 -3.83 -10.04 0.98
CA LEU A 71 -3.51 -9.82 2.40
C LEU A 71 -4.09 -10.91 3.33
N GLY A 72 -4.75 -11.93 2.79
CA GLY A 72 -5.28 -13.05 3.57
C GLY A 72 -6.72 -12.86 4.06
N PHE A 73 -7.41 -11.79 3.69
CA PHE A 73 -8.84 -11.66 4.00
C PHE A 73 -9.65 -12.69 3.19
N LYS A 74 -10.46 -13.49 3.88
CA LYS A 74 -11.31 -14.53 3.29
C LYS A 74 -12.79 -14.21 3.44
N GLY A 75 -13.60 -14.76 2.54
CA GLY A 75 -15.07 -14.64 2.56
C GLY A 75 -15.56 -13.18 2.51
N PRO A 76 -16.61 -12.82 3.28
CA PRO A 76 -17.23 -11.49 3.23
C PRO A 76 -16.33 -10.38 3.78
N ARG A 77 -15.30 -10.73 4.58
CA ARG A 77 -14.35 -9.75 5.14
C ARG A 77 -13.57 -8.98 4.07
N LYS A 78 -13.47 -9.51 2.84
CA LYS A 78 -12.83 -8.86 1.70
C LYS A 78 -13.51 -7.56 1.24
N ALA A 79 -14.81 -7.40 1.50
CA ALA A 79 -15.58 -6.23 1.10
C ALA A 79 -15.54 -5.10 2.14
N THR A 80 -14.95 -5.35 3.31
CA THR A 80 -14.98 -4.42 4.44
C THR A 80 -14.07 -3.20 4.21
N PRO A 81 -14.42 -2.04 4.79
CA PRO A 81 -13.57 -0.85 4.72
C PRO A 81 -12.21 -1.07 5.41
N TYR A 82 -12.15 -1.86 6.47
CA TYR A 82 -10.89 -2.22 7.14
C TYR A 82 -9.94 -2.98 6.22
N ALA A 83 -10.46 -3.92 5.42
CA ALA A 83 -9.64 -4.57 4.40
C ALA A 83 -9.06 -3.53 3.41
N ALA A 84 -9.83 -2.50 3.03
CA ALA A 84 -9.36 -1.47 2.11
C ALA A 84 -8.20 -0.64 2.67
N THR A 85 -8.24 -0.28 3.96
CA THR A 85 -7.14 0.45 4.61
C THR A 85 -5.87 -0.41 4.67
N SER A 86 -5.99 -1.68 5.09
CA SER A 86 -4.85 -2.60 5.12
C SER A 86 -4.24 -2.87 3.74
N ILE A 87 -5.05 -2.83 2.67
CA ILE A 87 -4.56 -2.92 1.29
C ILE A 87 -3.64 -1.75 0.96
N VAL A 88 -4.02 -0.53 1.33
CA VAL A 88 -3.20 0.66 1.09
C VAL A 88 -1.89 0.56 1.85
N ASP A 89 -1.90 0.16 3.11
CA ASP A 89 -0.68 0.02 3.92
C ASP A 89 0.29 -1.01 3.31
N GLY A 90 -0.21 -2.19 2.95
CA GLY A 90 0.58 -3.23 2.31
C GLY A 90 1.08 -2.83 0.91
N LEU A 91 0.36 -1.98 0.20
CA LEU A 91 0.75 -1.47 -1.11
C LEU A 91 1.85 -0.41 -0.99
N LEU A 92 1.74 0.51 -0.03
CA LEU A 92 2.75 1.53 0.24
C LEU A 92 4.08 0.91 0.67
N GLN A 93 4.04 -0.17 1.46
CA GLN A 93 5.25 -0.93 1.80
C GLN A 93 5.99 -1.45 0.56
N LYS A 94 5.27 -1.96 -0.45
CA LYS A 94 5.87 -2.39 -1.72
C LYS A 94 6.43 -1.22 -2.52
N LEU A 95 5.81 -0.05 -2.40
CA LEU A 95 6.16 1.15 -3.16
C LEU A 95 7.26 2.00 -2.53
N LYS A 96 7.75 1.68 -1.33
CA LYS A 96 8.86 2.41 -0.66
C LYS A 96 10.14 2.54 -1.51
N LYS A 97 10.31 1.67 -2.51
CA LYS A 97 11.46 1.69 -3.44
C LYS A 97 11.33 2.75 -4.54
N PHE A 98 10.13 3.28 -4.75
CA PHE A 98 9.79 4.24 -5.79
C PHE A 98 9.47 5.59 -5.16
N ASP A 99 9.90 6.67 -5.81
CA ASP A 99 9.44 8.02 -5.48
C ASP A 99 8.23 8.34 -6.36
N LEU A 100 7.03 8.42 -5.76
CA LEU A 100 5.74 8.39 -6.45
C LEU A 100 5.28 9.75 -7.02
N GLY A 101 6.06 10.82 -6.82
CA GLY A 101 5.80 12.14 -7.41
C GLY A 101 4.37 12.64 -7.18
N LYS A 102 3.74 13.16 -8.24
CA LYS A 102 2.32 13.58 -8.22
C LYS A 102 1.39 12.38 -8.38
N VAL A 103 0.40 12.24 -7.51
CA VAL A 103 -0.52 11.10 -7.49
C VAL A 103 -1.89 11.49 -8.03
N SER A 104 -2.40 10.73 -9.00
CA SER A 104 -3.79 10.82 -9.46
C SER A 104 -4.58 9.57 -9.05
N ILE A 105 -5.75 9.75 -8.44
CA ILE A 105 -6.60 8.67 -7.95
C ILE A 105 -7.80 8.49 -8.87
N PHE A 106 -7.96 7.29 -9.40
CA PHE A 106 -9.07 6.88 -10.25
C PHE A 106 -9.87 5.78 -9.54
N VAL A 107 -11.13 6.06 -9.27
CA VAL A 107 -12.02 5.16 -8.54
C VAL A 107 -13.01 4.50 -9.49
N LYS A 108 -13.21 3.20 -9.38
CA LYS A 108 -14.15 2.43 -10.18
C LYS A 108 -15.03 1.56 -9.26
N GLY A 109 -16.34 1.73 -9.39
CA GLY A 109 -17.35 0.95 -8.66
C GLY A 109 -17.79 1.60 -7.34
N VAL A 110 -18.80 0.99 -6.72
CA VAL A 110 -19.53 1.51 -5.55
C VAL A 110 -19.36 0.63 -4.29
N GLY A 111 -18.36 -0.25 -4.28
CA GLY A 111 -18.12 -1.15 -3.15
C GLY A 111 -17.77 -0.44 -1.83
N GLY A 112 -17.97 -1.14 -0.71
CA GLY A 112 -17.78 -0.58 0.64
C GLY A 112 -16.34 -0.16 0.98
N GLY A 113 -15.35 -0.62 0.21
CA GLY A 113 -13.95 -0.22 0.38
C GLY A 113 -13.56 1.08 -0.33
N ARG A 114 -14.48 1.71 -1.08
CA ARG A 114 -14.22 2.89 -1.91
C ARG A 114 -13.67 4.08 -1.12
N GLU A 115 -14.45 4.60 -0.18
CA GLU A 115 -14.06 5.79 0.60
C GLU A 115 -12.89 5.48 1.52
N ALA A 116 -12.86 4.29 2.11
CA ALA A 116 -11.80 3.86 3.01
C ALA A 116 -10.43 3.84 2.31
N ALA A 117 -10.36 3.35 1.07
CA ALA A 117 -9.13 3.36 0.28
C ALA A 117 -8.66 4.80 -0.03
N VAL A 118 -9.56 5.69 -0.43
CA VAL A 118 -9.23 7.09 -0.72
C VAL A 118 -8.75 7.81 0.53
N ARG A 119 -9.46 7.65 1.66
CA ARG A 119 -9.05 8.23 2.95
C ARG A 119 -7.70 7.70 3.42
N ALA A 120 -7.44 6.41 3.28
CA ALA A 120 -6.13 5.85 3.63
C ALA A 120 -5.00 6.44 2.79
N LEU A 121 -5.20 6.68 1.49
CA LEU A 121 -4.19 7.34 0.65
C LEU A 121 -3.94 8.80 1.05
N ILE A 122 -4.99 9.53 1.43
CA ILE A 122 -4.87 10.91 1.94
C ILE A 122 -4.09 10.94 3.26
N ASN A 123 -4.38 10.02 4.18
CA ASN A 123 -3.73 9.95 5.49
C ASN A 123 -2.23 9.61 5.40
N ASN A 124 -1.76 9.02 4.30
CA ASN A 124 -0.37 8.66 4.07
C ASN A 124 0.47 9.80 3.43
N ASN A 125 -0.01 11.05 3.48
CA ASN A 125 0.70 12.27 3.05
C ASN A 125 1.22 12.24 1.58
N LEU A 126 0.51 11.55 0.69
CA LEU A 126 0.81 11.57 -0.74
C LEU A 126 0.40 12.91 -1.38
N ASN A 127 1.16 13.38 -2.36
CA ASN A 127 0.81 14.59 -3.11
C ASN A 127 -0.28 14.29 -4.15
N ILE A 128 -1.55 14.37 -3.73
CA ILE A 128 -2.71 14.04 -4.55
C ILE A 128 -3.08 15.24 -5.43
N GLN A 129 -3.05 15.06 -6.75
CA GLN A 129 -3.40 16.08 -7.74
C GLN A 129 -4.88 16.02 -8.15
N VAL A 130 -5.41 14.81 -8.38
CA VAL A 130 -6.77 14.60 -8.88
C VAL A 130 -7.40 13.39 -8.21
N ILE A 131 -8.69 13.50 -7.87
CA ILE A 131 -9.54 12.37 -7.51
C ILE A 131 -10.68 12.32 -8.53
N ARG A 132 -10.76 11.25 -9.32
CA ARG A 132 -11.79 11.08 -10.36
C ARG A 132 -12.51 9.74 -10.21
N ASP A 133 -13.83 9.78 -10.31
CA ASP A 133 -14.62 8.57 -10.50
C ASP A 133 -14.68 8.21 -12.00
N VAL A 134 -14.29 6.98 -12.33
CA VAL A 134 -14.29 6.39 -13.67
C VAL A 134 -15.18 5.15 -13.72
N THR A 135 -16.21 5.09 -12.88
CA THR A 135 -17.20 4.01 -12.90
C THR A 135 -17.91 3.97 -14.25
N PRO A 136 -17.85 2.85 -14.99
CA PRO A 136 -18.42 2.78 -16.33
C PRO A 136 -19.96 2.79 -16.26
N ILE A 137 -20.58 3.75 -16.92
CA ILE A 137 -22.02 3.86 -17.09
C ILE A 137 -22.33 3.47 -18.54
N ALA A 138 -23.17 2.45 -18.73
CA ALA A 138 -23.55 1.97 -20.06
C ALA A 138 -24.76 2.76 -20.60
N HIS A 139 -24.67 3.25 -21.83
CA HIS A 139 -25.79 3.88 -22.54
C HIS A 139 -26.71 2.79 -23.13
N ASN A 140 -27.64 2.27 -22.32
CA ASN A 140 -28.57 1.19 -22.72
C ASN A 140 -27.87 -0.02 -23.38
N GLY A 141 -26.77 -0.47 -22.77
CA GLY A 141 -25.95 -1.57 -23.27
C GLY A 141 -26.59 -2.97 -23.10
N PRO A 142 -25.79 -4.03 -22.86
CA PRO A 142 -26.30 -5.40 -22.84
C PRO A 142 -27.33 -5.62 -21.74
N ARG A 143 -28.26 -6.56 -21.99
CA ARG A 143 -29.29 -6.96 -21.03
C ARG A 143 -28.67 -7.39 -19.71
N LYS A 144 -29.08 -6.76 -18.60
CA LYS A 144 -28.63 -7.11 -17.24
C LYS A 144 -28.95 -8.57 -16.92
N LYS A 145 -28.05 -9.24 -16.19
CA LYS A 145 -28.30 -10.60 -15.69
C LYS A 145 -29.57 -10.63 -14.85
N LYS A 146 -30.39 -11.68 -15.03
CA LYS A 146 -31.62 -11.89 -14.24
C LYS A 146 -31.31 -11.76 -12.74
N ALA A 147 -32.08 -10.95 -12.04
CA ALA A 147 -31.98 -10.84 -10.58
C ALA A 147 -32.13 -12.24 -9.98
N ARG A 148 -31.20 -12.62 -9.09
CA ARG A 148 -31.24 -13.92 -8.44
C ARG A 148 -32.48 -13.96 -7.55
N ARG A 149 -33.35 -14.95 -7.77
CA ARG A 149 -34.41 -15.29 -6.82
C ARG A 149 -33.71 -15.93 -5.62
N VAL A 150 -33.84 -15.30 -4.46
CA VAL A 150 -33.41 -15.85 -3.17
C VAL A 150 -34.67 -16.22 -2.42
#